data_AF-A0A9P1HXY1-F1
#
_entry.id   AF-A0A9P1HXY1-F1
#
_cell.length_a   1.000
_cell.length_b   1.000
_cell.length_c   1.000
_cell.angle_alpha   90.00
_cell.angle_beta   90.00
_cell.angle_gamma   90.00
#
_symmetry.space_group_name_H-M   'P 1'
#
loop_
_entity.id
_entity.type
_entity.pdbx_description
1 polymer ?
#
loop_
_entity_poly.entity_id
_entity_poly.type
_entity_poly.pdbx_seq_one_letter_code
_entity_poly.pdbx_strand_id
1 'polypeptide(L)'
;MIEQQIRLEVDSTELKLKPITYRLIKLLDITWSFELRKCSPYSMEVLVGYLKCKNIRNHSLKVNYFIKIKSKVDSHYDGGRKVLEFNKTRASSCVLSTRWKKIAENDEFCSKKGKFEVFITLSFVNLMDENDINGLCYFGSNLHLSDVAFLINSQKVYAHRQFLALHSDYFKAMFYSEFIESKQFEICLRDVDEKDFIEMLQVIYPDQTCLNPIKYGNIHKLLEVADKFSMRTVVKKCEEFLMADLIFPFMEKFQLAEKHQLVRLQEQLIRQMHKSQLTKLLRKQDFHHFSHGTLVQILGRTKELLS
;
A
#
# COMPACT_ATOMS: atom_id res chain seq x y z
N MET A 1 2.47 3.87 -1.59
CA MET A 1 1.31 4.62 -1.07
C MET A 1 0.72 3.78 0.06
N ILE A 2 0.72 4.28 1.29
CA ILE A 2 0.10 3.54 2.42
C ILE A 2 -1.33 4.01 2.53
N GLU A 3 -2.31 3.13 2.37
CA GLU A 3 -3.70 3.43 2.69
C GLU A 3 -4.07 2.89 4.07
N GLN A 4 -4.73 3.72 4.88
CA GLN A 4 -5.29 3.33 6.16
C GLN A 4 -6.76 3.73 6.20
N GLN A 5 -7.62 2.80 6.58
CA GLN A 5 -9.04 3.07 6.82
C GLN A 5 -9.36 2.86 8.30
N ILE A 6 -10.03 3.83 8.91
CA ILE A 6 -10.29 3.89 10.34
C ILE A 6 -11.77 4.19 10.54
N ARG A 7 -12.41 3.41 11.41
CA ARG A 7 -13.79 3.63 11.86
C ARG A 7 -13.74 4.10 13.31
N LEU A 8 -14.32 5.26 13.57
CA LEU A 8 -14.41 5.88 14.88
C LEU A 8 -15.86 5.99 15.30
N GLU A 9 -16.20 5.48 16.46
CA GLU A 9 -17.50 5.71 17.11
C GLU A 9 -17.35 6.90 18.05
N VAL A 10 -18.13 7.96 17.83
CA VAL A 10 -18.00 9.23 18.54
C VAL A 10 -19.25 9.50 19.35
N ASP A 11 -19.08 9.79 20.64
CA ASP A 11 -20.16 10.23 21.52
C ASP A 11 -20.31 11.76 21.46
N SER A 12 -21.45 12.23 20.96
CA SER A 12 -21.75 13.66 20.84
C SER A 12 -21.88 14.35 22.20
N THR A 13 -22.22 13.63 23.27
CA THR A 13 -22.32 14.19 24.63
C THR A 13 -20.94 14.46 25.21
N GLU A 14 -19.99 13.54 25.03
CA GLU A 14 -18.60 13.74 25.43
C GLU A 14 -17.94 14.86 24.62
N LEU A 15 -18.20 14.88 23.30
CA LEU A 15 -17.61 15.85 22.39
C LEU A 15 -18.10 17.29 22.62
N LYS A 16 -19.26 17.48 23.26
CA LYS A 16 -19.73 18.79 23.73
C LYS A 16 -18.88 19.32 24.88
N LEU A 17 -18.31 18.44 25.69
CA LEU A 17 -17.56 18.80 26.90
C LEU A 17 -16.08 19.05 26.60
N LYS A 18 -15.47 18.23 25.72
CA LYS A 18 -14.04 18.29 25.42
C LYS A 18 -13.72 17.77 24.02
N PRO A 19 -12.58 18.17 23.43
CA PRO A 19 -12.04 17.52 22.25
C PRO A 19 -11.74 16.04 22.49
N ILE A 20 -11.97 15.21 21.47
CA ILE A 20 -11.64 13.78 21.50
C ILE A 20 -10.53 13.51 20.48
N THR A 21 -9.44 12.90 20.94
CA THR A 21 -8.26 12.63 20.11
C THR A 21 -8.04 11.13 19.98
N TYR A 22 -8.03 10.66 18.74
CA TYR A 22 -7.77 9.28 18.36
C TYR A 22 -6.33 9.16 17.87
N ARG A 23 -5.58 8.23 18.46
CA ARG A 23 -4.28 7.82 17.92
C ARG A 23 -4.53 6.94 16.71
N LEU A 24 -3.85 7.24 15.61
CA LEU A 24 -3.95 6.45 14.38
C LEU A 24 -2.77 5.48 14.36
N ILE A 25 -1.82 5.67 13.45
CA ILE A 25 -0.61 4.86 13.31
C ILE A 25 0.65 5.69 13.51
N LYS A 26 1.73 4.97 13.79
CA LYS A 26 3.09 5.50 13.71
C LYS A 26 3.68 5.10 12.35
N LEU A 27 4.10 6.09 11.56
CA LEU A 27 4.77 5.90 10.26
C LEU A 27 6.05 6.75 10.25
N LEU A 28 7.22 6.16 10.02
CA LEU A 28 8.54 6.82 9.93
C LEU A 28 8.86 7.59 11.20
N ASP A 29 8.58 6.98 12.34
CA ASP A 29 8.58 7.63 13.65
C ASP A 29 7.61 8.80 13.85
N ILE A 30 6.83 9.14 12.82
CA ILE A 30 5.81 10.18 12.89
C ILE A 30 4.55 9.59 13.48
N THR A 31 4.08 10.19 14.57
CA THR A 31 2.85 9.77 15.23
C THR A 31 1.68 10.55 14.67
N TRP A 32 0.71 9.86 14.07
CA TRP A 32 -0.49 10.46 13.52
C TRP A 32 -1.65 10.37 14.51
N SER A 33 -2.41 11.47 14.61
CA SER A 33 -3.60 11.54 15.45
C SER A 33 -4.70 12.35 14.76
N PHE A 34 -5.95 11.98 15.02
CA PHE A 34 -7.11 12.71 14.57
C PHE A 34 -7.86 13.27 15.78
N GLU A 35 -8.03 14.58 15.81
CA GLU A 35 -8.75 15.27 16.89
C GLU A 35 -10.06 15.83 16.37
N LEU A 36 -11.16 15.47 17.02
CA LEU A 36 -12.47 16.07 16.82
C LEU A 36 -12.76 17.05 17.94
N ARG A 37 -13.39 18.18 17.58
CA ARG A 37 -13.91 19.14 18.55
C ARG A 37 -15.13 19.86 18.02
N LYS A 38 -16.01 20.23 18.95
CA LYS A 38 -17.05 21.22 18.70
C LYS A 38 -16.47 22.62 18.89
N CYS A 39 -16.65 23.48 17.90
CA CYS A 39 -16.27 24.89 17.95
C CYS A 39 -17.52 25.76 17.73
N SER A 40 -17.54 26.95 18.31
CA SER A 40 -18.63 27.92 18.11
C SER A 40 -18.12 29.27 17.57
N PRO A 41 -17.44 29.31 16.40
CA PRO A 41 -17.02 30.57 15.81
C PRO A 41 -18.25 31.43 15.47
N TYR A 42 -18.26 32.68 15.93
CA TYR A 42 -19.33 33.65 15.62
C TYR A 42 -20.76 33.12 15.86
N SER A 43 -20.95 32.36 16.94
CA SER A 43 -22.24 31.77 17.33
C SER A 43 -22.79 30.67 16.41
N MET A 44 -22.01 30.18 15.43
CA MET A 44 -22.35 28.99 14.66
C MET A 44 -21.63 27.77 15.22
N GLU A 45 -22.38 26.75 15.63
CA GLU A 45 -21.80 25.51 16.12
C GLU A 45 -21.33 24.62 14.97
N VAL A 46 -20.02 24.32 14.95
CA VAL A 46 -19.34 23.57 13.90
C VAL A 46 -18.59 22.40 14.53
N LEU A 47 -18.74 21.22 13.94
CA LEU A 47 -17.87 20.07 14.18
C LEU A 47 -16.62 20.20 13.31
N VAL A 48 -15.46 20.24 13.94
CA VAL A 48 -14.17 20.37 13.26
C VAL A 48 -13.27 19.19 13.58
N GLY A 49 -12.68 18.59 12.55
CA GLY A 49 -11.68 17.53 12.66
C GLY A 49 -10.31 18.01 12.19
N TYR A 50 -9.28 17.70 12.98
CA TYR A 50 -7.88 18.02 12.68
C TYR A 50 -7.07 16.74 12.56
N LEU A 51 -6.35 16.61 11.44
CA LEU A 51 -5.28 15.61 11.32
C LEU A 51 -4.00 16.25 11.83
N LYS A 52 -3.35 15.59 12.78
CA LYS A 52 -2.12 16.05 13.43
C LYS A 52 -1.03 15.00 13.29
N CYS A 53 0.20 15.46 13.16
CA CYS A 53 1.40 14.64 13.17
C CYS A 53 2.41 15.20 14.18
N LYS A 54 3.25 14.33 14.72
CA LYS A 54 4.37 14.67 15.61
C LYS A 54 5.65 14.01 15.13
N ASN A 55 6.80 14.59 15.46
CA ASN A 55 8.13 14.10 15.10
C ASN A 55 8.44 14.16 13.59
N ILE A 56 7.90 15.17 12.89
CA ILE A 56 8.42 15.48 11.56
C ILE A 56 9.85 15.98 11.74
N ARG A 57 10.80 15.28 11.11
CA ARG A 57 12.20 15.69 11.04
C ARG A 57 12.30 16.86 10.08
N ASN A 58 12.77 16.73 8.84
CA ASN A 58 13.02 17.91 7.97
C ASN A 58 12.20 18.01 6.69
N HIS A 59 11.36 17.03 6.37
CA HIS A 59 10.70 16.96 5.06
C HIS A 59 9.20 17.28 5.11
N SER A 60 8.64 17.56 3.93
CA SER A 60 7.20 17.75 3.76
C SER A 60 6.52 16.45 3.31
N LEU A 61 5.45 16.09 4.00
CA LEU A 61 4.71 14.84 3.85
C LEU A 61 3.40 15.11 3.17
N LYS A 62 3.15 14.45 2.04
CA LYS A 62 1.86 14.56 1.35
C LYS A 62 0.92 13.44 1.80
N VAL A 63 -0.24 13.82 2.31
CA VAL A 63 -1.27 12.89 2.76
C VAL A 63 -2.53 13.19 1.99
N ASN A 64 -2.96 12.21 1.18
CA ASN A 64 -4.29 12.20 0.64
C ASN A 64 -5.23 11.75 1.77
N TYR A 65 -6.34 12.43 1.95
CA TYR A 65 -7.33 12.03 2.94
C TYR A 65 -8.73 12.08 2.37
N PHE A 66 -9.59 11.24 2.93
CA PHE A 66 -11.01 11.19 2.66
C PHE A 66 -11.74 10.90 3.97
N ILE A 67 -12.72 11.73 4.31
CA ILE A 67 -13.48 11.60 5.57
C ILE A 67 -14.96 11.55 5.24
N LYS A 68 -15.63 10.57 5.85
CA LYS A 68 -17.05 10.30 5.65
C LYS A 68 -17.72 10.12 7.02
N ILE A 69 -18.86 10.78 7.22
CA ILE A 69 -19.72 10.55 8.39
C ILE A 69 -20.88 9.66 7.95
N LYS A 70 -21.14 8.60 8.70
CA LYS A 70 -22.21 7.65 8.36
C LYS A 70 -23.59 8.27 8.60
N SER A 71 -24.49 8.05 7.65
CA SER A 71 -25.92 8.34 7.76
C SER A 71 -26.71 7.03 7.66
N LYS A 72 -27.94 7.02 8.20
CA LYS A 72 -28.91 5.92 8.10
C LYS A 72 -29.46 5.73 6.67
N VAL A 73 -29.45 6.76 5.83
CA VAL A 73 -30.05 6.76 4.47
C VAL A 73 -28.98 6.71 3.39
N ASP A 74 -27.84 6.09 3.72
CA ASP A 74 -26.61 6.08 2.95
C ASP A 74 -25.76 7.36 3.07
N SER A 75 -24.47 7.23 2.80
CA SER A 75 -23.45 8.13 3.35
C SER A 75 -23.51 9.58 2.91
N HIS A 76 -23.54 10.52 3.87
CA HIS A 76 -23.58 11.94 3.53
C HIS A 76 -22.72 12.84 4.42
N TYR A 77 -21.41 12.77 4.19
CA TYR A 77 -20.54 13.94 4.10
C TYR A 77 -19.38 13.59 3.19
N ASP A 78 -19.29 14.23 2.02
CA ASP A 78 -18.21 14.04 1.04
C ASP A 78 -17.32 15.28 1.06
N GLY A 79 -16.21 15.21 1.79
CA GLY A 79 -15.20 16.26 1.77
C GLY A 79 -14.38 16.30 0.49
N GLY A 80 -14.58 15.34 -0.42
CA GLY A 80 -13.69 15.01 -1.54
C GLY A 80 -12.39 14.38 -1.05
N ARG A 81 -11.73 13.58 -1.89
CA ARG A 81 -10.32 13.24 -1.69
C ARG A 81 -9.51 14.52 -1.81
N LYS A 82 -8.79 14.89 -0.76
CA LYS A 82 -7.96 16.10 -0.71
C LYS A 82 -6.54 15.77 -0.31
N VAL A 83 -5.59 16.57 -0.75
CA VAL A 83 -4.16 16.43 -0.44
C VAL A 83 -3.76 17.47 0.59
N LEU A 84 -3.03 17.06 1.61
CA LEU A 84 -2.40 17.96 2.58
C LEU A 84 -0.92 17.73 2.63
N GLU A 85 -0.20 18.81 2.87
CA GLU A 85 1.23 18.78 3.09
C GLU A 85 1.51 19.12 4.56
N PHE A 86 2.20 18.23 5.25
CA PHE A 86 2.63 18.40 6.63
C PHE A 86 4.13 18.57 6.68
N ASN A 87 4.62 19.52 7.48
CA ASN A 87 6.06 19.74 7.68
C ASN A 87 6.29 20.24 9.12
N LYS A 88 7.52 20.62 9.49
CA LYS A 88 7.81 21.17 10.82
C LYS A 88 6.91 22.34 11.23
N THR A 89 6.55 23.21 10.29
CA THR A 89 5.74 24.41 10.57
C THR A 89 4.24 24.13 10.51
N ARG A 90 3.83 23.07 9.82
CA ARG A 90 2.44 22.66 9.63
C ARG A 90 2.23 21.23 10.11
N ALA A 91 2.29 21.04 11.43
CA ALA A 91 2.08 19.75 12.09
C ALA A 91 0.59 19.39 12.29
N SER A 92 -0.34 20.30 12.00
CA SER A 92 -1.78 20.14 12.20
C SER A 92 -2.54 20.84 11.09
N SER A 93 -3.56 20.18 10.52
CA SER A 93 -4.42 20.79 9.50
C SER A 93 -5.87 20.38 9.70
N CYS A 94 -6.80 21.30 9.42
CA CYS A 94 -8.23 21.01 9.40
C CYS A 94 -8.54 20.11 8.20
N VAL A 95 -9.26 19.02 8.46
CA VAL A 95 -9.64 17.99 7.46
C VAL A 95 -11.14 17.74 7.40
N LEU A 96 -11.89 18.23 8.38
CA LEU A 96 -13.34 18.13 8.46
C LEU A 96 -13.89 19.42 9.06
N SER A 97 -14.90 20.00 8.42
CA SER A 97 -15.64 21.14 8.96
C SER A 97 -17.10 21.05 8.52
N THR A 98 -18.01 20.81 9.46
CA THR A 98 -19.44 20.66 9.16
C THR A 98 -20.31 21.20 10.29
N ARG A 99 -21.57 21.52 10.01
CA ARG A 99 -22.48 22.07 11.02
C ARG A 99 -22.77 21.04 12.11
N TRP A 100 -22.60 21.43 13.37
CA TRP A 100 -22.85 20.56 14.53
C TRP A 100 -24.28 20.02 14.53
N LYS A 101 -25.27 20.91 14.34
CA LYS A 101 -26.70 20.55 14.30
C LYS A 101 -27.02 19.48 13.27
N LYS A 102 -26.35 19.51 12.11
CA LYS A 102 -26.56 18.51 11.04
C LYS A 102 -26.15 17.11 11.48
N ILE A 103 -25.15 16.98 12.35
CA ILE A 103 -24.58 15.70 12.75
C ILE A 103 -25.13 15.21 14.09
N ALA A 104 -25.14 16.08 15.11
CA ALA A 104 -25.44 15.67 16.48
C ALA A 104 -26.93 15.76 16.85
N GLU A 105 -27.73 16.54 16.11
CA GLU A 105 -29.16 16.76 16.38
C GLU A 105 -30.07 16.15 15.31
N ASN A 106 -29.47 15.57 14.26
CA ASN A 106 -30.21 14.86 13.22
C ASN A 106 -30.14 13.35 13.47
N ASP A 107 -31.30 12.73 13.64
CA ASP A 107 -31.46 11.29 13.82
C ASP A 107 -30.90 10.48 12.63
N GLU A 108 -30.69 11.10 11.47
CA GLU A 108 -30.03 10.48 10.34
C GLU A 108 -28.58 10.09 10.62
N PHE A 109 -27.84 10.91 11.36
CA PHE A 109 -26.39 10.74 11.62
C PHE A 109 -26.14 10.26 13.05
N CYS A 110 -26.95 10.73 13.99
CA CYS A 110 -26.85 10.43 15.40
C CYS A 110 -27.83 9.33 15.79
N SER A 111 -27.34 8.31 16.50
CA SER A 111 -28.22 7.33 17.14
C SER A 111 -29.00 8.00 18.29
N LYS A 112 -30.11 7.37 18.72
CA LYS A 112 -30.89 7.83 19.90
C LYS A 112 -30.08 7.92 21.19
N LYS A 113 -28.89 7.31 21.23
CA LYS A 113 -27.93 7.36 22.33
C LYS A 113 -26.87 8.46 22.18
N GLY A 114 -27.00 9.35 21.19
CA GLY A 114 -26.06 10.45 20.98
C GLY A 114 -24.76 10.06 20.27
N LYS A 115 -24.68 8.89 19.64
CA LYS A 115 -23.45 8.40 18.97
C LYS A 115 -23.53 8.45 17.45
N PHE A 116 -22.43 8.80 16.79
CA PHE A 116 -22.29 8.79 15.33
C PHE A 116 -20.94 8.19 14.90
N GLU A 117 -20.83 7.77 13.63
CA GLU A 117 -19.64 7.08 13.12
C GLU A 117 -18.89 7.93 12.10
N VAL A 118 -17.57 8.03 12.26
CA VAL A 118 -16.66 8.71 11.34
C VAL A 118 -15.70 7.71 10.72
N PHE A 119 -15.66 7.70 9.39
CA PHE A 119 -14.75 6.91 8.59
C PHE A 119 -13.66 7.83 8.03
N ILE A 120 -12.40 7.44 8.22
CA ILE A 120 -11.23 8.19 7.76
C ILE A 120 -10.41 7.26 6.90
N THR A 121 -10.17 7.65 5.66
CA THR A 121 -9.21 7.02 4.76
C THR A 121 -8.02 7.96 4.57
N LEU A 122 -6.82 7.52 4.90
CA LEU A 122 -5.58 8.26 4.70
C LEU A 122 -4.71 7.49 3.70
N SER A 123 -4.27 8.14 2.63
CA SER A 123 -3.28 7.60 1.70
C SER A 123 -2.01 8.45 1.74
N PHE A 124 -0.95 7.91 2.34
CA PHE A 124 0.33 8.61 2.49
C PHE A 124 1.18 8.46 1.22
N VAL A 125 1.73 9.58 0.75
CA VAL A 125 2.54 9.70 -0.46
C VAL A 125 3.83 10.44 -0.12
N ASN A 126 4.95 10.05 -0.76
CA ASN A 126 6.27 10.68 -0.57
C ASN A 126 6.62 10.83 0.91
N LEU A 127 6.56 9.71 1.63
CA LEU A 127 6.84 9.68 3.05
C LEU A 127 8.32 10.02 3.38
N MET A 128 9.21 10.11 2.38
CA MET A 128 10.66 10.27 2.55
C MET A 128 11.18 11.35 1.60
N ASP A 129 12.16 12.16 2.04
CA ASP A 129 12.90 13.13 1.21
C ASP A 129 13.98 12.44 0.37
N GLU A 130 14.47 13.09 -0.69
CA GLU A 130 15.63 12.64 -1.48
C GLU A 130 16.86 12.37 -0.60
N ASN A 131 17.07 13.13 0.48
CA ASN A 131 18.17 12.87 1.42
C ASN A 131 17.93 11.63 2.31
N ASP A 132 16.68 11.40 2.75
CA ASP A 132 16.31 10.18 3.49
C ASP A 132 16.43 8.96 2.56
N ILE A 133 15.99 9.11 1.30
CA ILE A 133 16.17 8.15 0.21
C ILE A 133 17.66 7.84 -0.02
N ASN A 134 18.50 8.86 -0.11
CA ASN A 134 19.95 8.71 -0.30
C ASN A 134 20.63 8.02 0.89
N GLY A 135 20.11 8.19 2.12
CA GLY A 135 20.55 7.43 3.29
C GLY A 135 20.04 5.98 3.31
N LEU A 136 18.89 5.72 2.69
CA LEU A 136 18.28 4.40 2.55
C LEU A 136 18.85 3.59 1.37
N CYS A 137 19.60 4.21 0.45
CA CYS A 137 20.36 3.53 -0.61
C CYS A 137 21.39 2.52 -0.08
N TYR A 138 21.62 2.46 1.24
CA TYR A 138 22.62 1.62 1.89
C TYR A 138 22.02 0.41 2.64
N PHE A 139 21.05 -0.29 2.07
CA PHE A 139 20.70 -1.63 2.56
C PHE A 139 21.87 -2.60 2.30
N GLY A 140 21.99 -3.65 3.11
CA GLY A 140 23.00 -4.71 2.94
C GLY A 140 24.29 -4.55 3.74
N SER A 141 24.81 -3.34 4.00
CA SER A 141 26.12 -3.17 4.67
C SER A 141 26.19 -2.13 5.80
N ASN A 142 25.27 -1.17 5.88
CA ASN A 142 25.31 -0.12 6.91
C ASN A 142 24.37 -0.41 8.10
N LEU A 143 24.96 -0.91 9.19
CA LEU A 143 24.27 -1.16 10.46
C LEU A 143 23.67 0.11 11.07
N HIS A 144 24.33 1.27 10.92
CA HIS A 144 23.99 2.49 11.67
C HIS A 144 22.60 3.08 11.38
N LEU A 145 22.00 2.76 10.24
CA LEU A 145 20.67 3.26 9.85
C LEU A 145 19.61 2.15 9.80
N SER A 146 20.01 0.89 9.94
CA SER A 146 19.14 -0.27 9.82
C SER A 146 18.52 -0.66 11.16
N ASP A 147 17.23 -0.98 11.17
CA ASP A 147 16.48 -1.41 12.37
C ASP A 147 16.10 -2.91 12.34
N VAL A 148 16.57 -3.63 11.33
CA VAL A 148 16.51 -5.10 11.23
C VAL A 148 17.67 -5.67 10.42
N ALA A 149 18.08 -6.88 10.76
CA ALA A 149 19.02 -7.70 10.01
C ALA A 149 18.37 -9.06 9.68
N PHE A 150 18.50 -9.50 8.44
CA PHE A 150 18.07 -10.83 8.02
C PHE A 150 19.25 -11.77 7.89
N LEU A 151 19.18 -12.90 8.59
CA LEU A 151 20.15 -13.98 8.45
C LEU A 151 19.67 -14.93 7.34
N ILE A 152 20.38 -14.93 6.21
CA ILE A 152 20.10 -15.73 5.02
C ILE A 152 21.36 -16.49 4.65
N ASN A 153 21.33 -17.83 4.67
CA ASN A 153 22.49 -18.68 4.38
C ASN A 153 23.78 -18.25 5.12
N SER A 154 23.65 -17.88 6.40
CA SER A 154 24.73 -17.37 7.27
C SER A 154 25.27 -15.96 6.94
N GLN A 155 24.67 -15.27 5.97
CA GLN A 155 24.97 -13.86 5.65
C GLN A 155 23.92 -12.94 6.27
N LYS A 156 24.35 -11.75 6.70
CA LYS A 156 23.46 -10.74 7.28
C LYS A 156 23.14 -9.66 6.27
N VAL A 157 21.86 -9.51 5.95
CA VAL A 157 21.35 -8.42 5.11
C VAL A 157 20.65 -7.40 5.99
N TYR A 158 21.24 -6.21 6.13
CA TYR A 158 20.66 -5.11 6.91
C TYR A 158 19.62 -4.34 6.10
N ALA A 159 18.49 -4.01 6.74
CA ALA A 159 17.37 -3.32 6.09
C ALA A 159 16.54 -2.50 7.09
N HIS A 160 15.45 -1.94 6.58
CA HIS A 160 14.53 -1.08 7.33
C HIS A 160 13.15 -1.73 7.39
N ARG A 161 12.71 -2.10 8.61
CA ARG A 161 11.42 -2.77 8.92
C ARG A 161 10.27 -2.06 8.26
N GLN A 162 10.25 -0.75 8.43
CA GLN A 162 9.17 0.05 7.90
C GLN A 162 9.11 0.03 6.38
N PHE A 163 10.25 0.08 5.72
CA PHE A 163 10.31 0.13 4.27
C PHE A 163 9.82 -1.20 3.66
N LEU A 164 10.20 -2.31 4.29
CA LEU A 164 9.66 -3.62 3.96
C LEU A 164 8.15 -3.70 4.21
N ALA A 165 7.67 -3.26 5.38
CA ALA A 165 6.24 -3.25 5.71
C ALA A 165 5.39 -2.35 4.81
N LEU A 166 5.98 -1.30 4.24
CA LEU A 166 5.34 -0.44 3.23
C LEU A 166 5.06 -1.21 1.92
N HIS A 167 5.94 -2.15 1.57
CA HIS A 167 5.90 -2.86 0.30
C HIS A 167 5.45 -4.33 0.40
N SER A 168 5.26 -4.85 1.60
CA SER A 168 4.97 -6.25 1.91
C SER A 168 3.97 -6.38 3.06
N ASP A 169 2.83 -7.02 2.80
CA ASP A 169 1.87 -7.34 3.87
C ASP A 169 2.45 -8.38 4.85
N TYR A 170 3.32 -9.27 4.37
CA TYR A 170 4.04 -10.25 5.20
C TYR A 170 4.94 -9.55 6.23
N PHE A 171 5.82 -8.65 5.79
CA PHE A 171 6.72 -7.93 6.69
C PHE A 171 5.96 -6.94 7.58
N LYS A 172 4.85 -6.37 7.09
CA LYS A 172 3.96 -5.56 7.92
C LYS A 172 3.38 -6.36 9.08
N ALA A 173 2.87 -7.57 8.82
CA ALA A 173 2.39 -8.46 9.85
C ALA A 173 3.52 -8.89 10.80
N MET A 174 4.71 -9.22 10.28
CA MET A 174 5.86 -9.61 11.09
C MET A 174 6.32 -8.50 12.06
N PHE A 175 6.44 -7.26 11.60
CA PHE A 175 7.02 -6.18 12.39
C PHE A 175 6.05 -5.42 13.27
N TYR A 176 4.76 -5.43 12.92
CA TYR A 176 3.73 -4.63 13.61
C TYR A 176 2.61 -5.49 14.21
N SER A 177 2.87 -6.78 14.41
CA SER A 177 2.04 -7.66 15.25
C SER A 177 2.50 -7.64 16.71
N GLU A 178 1.79 -8.35 17.56
CA GLU A 178 2.16 -8.57 18.97
C GLU A 178 3.14 -9.74 19.16
N PHE A 179 3.58 -10.39 18.08
CA PHE A 179 4.50 -11.53 18.13
C PHE A 179 5.93 -11.12 18.49
N ILE A 180 6.76 -12.08 18.91
CA ILE A 180 8.12 -11.82 19.42
C ILE A 180 9.03 -11.25 18.33
N GLU A 181 8.83 -11.70 17.08
CA GLU A 181 9.52 -11.26 15.87
C GLU A 181 9.40 -9.74 15.67
N SER A 182 8.30 -9.14 16.13
CA SER A 182 8.11 -7.68 16.11
C SER A 182 9.18 -6.92 16.90
N LYS A 183 9.88 -7.58 17.83
CA LYS A 183 10.93 -6.98 18.70
C LYS A 183 12.34 -7.49 18.40
N GLN A 184 12.50 -8.48 17.52
CA GLN A 184 13.80 -9.08 17.21
C GLN A 184 14.60 -8.25 16.20
N PHE A 185 15.80 -7.83 16.58
CA PHE A 185 16.68 -7.15 15.61
C PHE A 185 17.12 -8.08 14.47
N GLU A 186 17.38 -9.35 14.78
CA GLU A 186 17.86 -10.35 13.82
C GLU A 186 16.78 -11.40 13.52
N ILE A 187 16.52 -11.64 12.24
CA ILE A 187 15.45 -12.52 11.76
C ILE A 187 16.02 -13.52 10.76
N CYS A 188 15.84 -14.81 11.00
CA CYS A 188 16.26 -15.84 10.07
C CYS A 188 15.21 -16.04 8.98
N LEU A 189 15.60 -15.85 7.72
CA LEU A 189 14.77 -16.19 6.56
C LEU A 189 15.26 -17.51 5.98
N ARG A 190 14.35 -18.47 5.87
CA ARG A 190 14.59 -19.78 5.24
C ARG A 190 14.00 -19.81 3.84
N ASP A 191 14.54 -20.69 3.00
CA ASP A 191 14.07 -20.94 1.63
C ASP A 191 14.05 -19.68 0.74
N VAL A 192 15.02 -18.79 0.94
CA VAL A 192 15.26 -17.64 0.07
C VAL A 192 16.75 -17.48 -0.08
N ASP A 193 17.21 -17.23 -1.31
CA ASP A 193 18.62 -16.95 -1.55
C ASP A 193 18.92 -15.49 -1.25
N GLU A 194 20.10 -15.24 -0.66
CA GLU A 194 20.56 -13.90 -0.30
C GLU A 194 20.52 -12.95 -1.50
N LYS A 195 20.99 -13.44 -2.66
CA LYS A 195 21.00 -12.70 -3.92
C LYS A 195 19.60 -12.27 -4.33
N ASP A 196 18.64 -13.19 -4.34
CA ASP A 196 17.26 -12.90 -4.77
C ASP A 196 16.58 -11.94 -3.79
N PHE A 197 16.91 -12.04 -2.50
CA PHE A 197 16.45 -11.09 -1.49
C PHE A 197 17.02 -9.69 -1.73
N ILE A 198 18.33 -9.57 -1.97
CA ILE A 198 18.99 -8.29 -2.29
C ILE A 198 18.42 -7.67 -3.56
N GLU A 199 18.19 -8.44 -4.61
CA GLU A 199 17.59 -7.94 -5.85
C GLU A 199 16.14 -7.48 -5.62
N MET A 200 15.36 -8.17 -4.77
CA MET A 200 14.06 -7.69 -4.34
C MET A 200 14.17 -6.36 -3.59
N LEU A 201 15.15 -6.21 -2.69
CA LEU A 201 15.41 -4.94 -2.00
C LEU A 201 15.75 -3.84 -3.01
N GLN A 202 16.59 -4.10 -4.01
CA GLN A 202 16.91 -3.13 -5.09
C GLN A 202 15.65 -2.66 -5.85
N VAL A 203 14.63 -3.50 -6.00
CA VAL A 203 13.38 -3.11 -6.67
C VAL A 203 12.55 -2.15 -5.81
N ILE A 204 12.52 -2.35 -4.49
CA ILE A 204 11.71 -1.51 -3.61
C ILE A 204 12.46 -0.26 -3.17
N TYR A 205 13.76 -0.35 -2.89
CA TYR A 205 14.55 0.77 -2.40
C TYR A 205 14.75 1.80 -3.50
N PRO A 206 14.58 3.09 -3.20
CA PRO A 206 14.83 4.15 -4.15
C PRO A 206 16.35 4.33 -4.31
N ASP A 207 16.98 3.52 -5.16
CA ASP A 207 18.40 3.65 -5.48
C ASP A 207 18.58 4.36 -6.83
N GLN A 208 19.24 5.52 -6.81
CA GLN A 208 19.57 6.29 -8.02
C GLN A 208 20.68 5.63 -8.87
N THR A 209 21.41 4.67 -8.32
CA THR A 209 22.51 3.98 -9.01
C THR A 209 22.05 2.74 -9.80
N CYS A 210 21.02 2.05 -9.32
CA CYS A 210 20.38 0.93 -10.01
C CYS A 210 19.18 1.40 -10.84
N LEU A 211 19.44 2.06 -11.97
CA LEU A 211 18.37 2.58 -12.86
C LEU A 211 17.39 1.49 -13.35
N ASN A 212 17.85 0.24 -13.47
CA ASN A 212 17.06 -0.90 -13.95
C ASN A 212 17.30 -2.16 -13.08
N PRO A 213 16.59 -2.30 -11.93
CA PRO A 213 16.76 -3.44 -11.04
C PRO A 213 16.10 -4.73 -11.58
N ILE A 214 15.12 -4.60 -12.47
CA ILE A 214 14.41 -5.74 -13.10
C ILE A 214 15.02 -6.03 -14.47
N LYS A 215 15.40 -7.29 -14.70
CA LYS A 215 16.10 -7.78 -15.90
C LYS A 215 15.57 -9.16 -16.29
N TYR A 216 15.89 -9.61 -17.51
CA TYR A 216 15.54 -10.96 -17.99
C TYR A 216 16.01 -12.07 -17.03
N GLY A 217 17.25 -11.96 -16.56
CA GLY A 217 17.88 -12.99 -15.73
C GLY A 217 17.32 -13.14 -14.32
N ASN A 218 16.58 -12.15 -13.79
CA ASN A 218 16.10 -12.20 -12.41
C ASN A 218 14.59 -12.16 -12.23
N ILE A 219 13.81 -11.88 -13.29
CA ILE A 219 12.36 -11.68 -13.14
C ILE A 219 11.63 -12.88 -12.54
N HIS A 220 12.06 -14.10 -12.87
CA HIS A 220 11.47 -15.32 -12.33
C HIS A 220 11.61 -15.38 -10.81
N LYS A 221 12.83 -15.14 -10.32
CA LYS A 221 13.13 -15.15 -8.89
C LYS A 221 12.52 -13.97 -8.16
N LEU A 222 12.51 -12.79 -8.78
CA LEU A 222 11.82 -11.62 -8.24
C LEU A 222 10.33 -11.88 -8.03
N LEU A 223 9.64 -12.49 -9.00
CA LEU A 223 8.23 -12.84 -8.87
C LEU A 223 7.99 -13.91 -7.79
N GLU A 224 8.84 -14.95 -7.71
CA GLU A 224 8.77 -15.98 -6.66
C GLU A 224 8.95 -15.38 -5.26
N VAL A 225 9.95 -14.52 -5.07
CA VAL A 225 10.21 -13.83 -3.79
C VAL A 225 9.09 -12.85 -3.46
N ALA A 226 8.59 -12.12 -4.46
CA ALA A 226 7.51 -11.18 -4.27
C ALA A 226 6.22 -11.88 -3.81
N ASP A 227 5.86 -13.01 -4.39
CA ASP A 227 4.71 -13.78 -3.94
C ASP A 227 4.91 -14.32 -2.52
N LYS A 228 6.09 -14.89 -2.24
CA LYS A 228 6.45 -15.41 -0.92
C LYS A 228 6.29 -14.37 0.18
N PHE A 229 6.72 -13.14 -0.07
CA PHE A 229 6.62 -12.04 0.89
C PHE A 229 5.41 -11.13 0.64
N SER A 230 4.42 -11.54 -0.16
CA SER A 230 3.19 -10.78 -0.42
C SER A 230 3.46 -9.32 -0.86
N MET A 231 4.39 -9.14 -1.80
CA MET A 231 4.92 -7.84 -2.21
C MET A 231 4.30 -7.32 -3.50
N ARG A 232 3.06 -6.85 -3.42
CA ARG A 232 2.30 -6.35 -4.58
C ARG A 232 3.04 -5.26 -5.38
N THR A 233 3.89 -4.47 -4.71
CA THR A 233 4.69 -3.44 -5.40
C THR A 233 5.70 -4.05 -6.37
N VAL A 234 6.38 -5.12 -5.97
CA VAL A 234 7.39 -5.80 -6.80
C VAL A 234 6.71 -6.54 -7.95
N VAL A 235 5.61 -7.26 -7.65
CA VAL A 235 4.77 -7.93 -8.67
C VAL A 235 4.33 -6.94 -9.75
N LYS A 236 3.82 -5.78 -9.34
CA LYS A 236 3.37 -4.73 -10.28
C LYS A 236 4.50 -4.18 -11.15
N LYS A 237 5.68 -3.92 -10.56
CA LYS A 237 6.85 -3.44 -11.34
C LYS A 237 7.34 -4.51 -12.33
N CYS A 238 7.33 -5.78 -11.94
CA CYS A 238 7.67 -6.89 -12.84
C CYS A 238 6.65 -7.03 -13.98
N GLU A 239 5.36 -6.89 -13.68
CA GLU A 239 4.29 -6.87 -14.66
C GLU A 239 4.49 -5.73 -15.69
N GLU A 240 4.77 -4.51 -15.22
CA GLU A 240 5.04 -3.36 -16.08
C GLU A 240 6.26 -3.58 -16.98
N PHE A 241 7.33 -4.17 -16.44
CA PHE A 241 8.51 -4.55 -17.22
C PHE A 241 8.15 -5.56 -18.32
N LEU A 242 7.42 -6.65 -18.00
CA LEU A 242 7.03 -7.66 -18.97
C LEU A 242 6.07 -7.12 -20.04
N MET A 243 5.21 -6.17 -19.69
CA MET A 243 4.30 -5.52 -20.64
C MET A 243 5.05 -4.64 -21.65
N ALA A 244 6.09 -3.93 -21.20
CA ALA A 244 6.89 -3.02 -22.03
C ALA A 244 7.99 -3.73 -22.83
N ASP A 245 8.48 -4.86 -22.35
CA ASP A 245 9.57 -5.60 -22.98
C ASP A 245 9.13 -6.23 -24.32
N LEU A 246 10.00 -6.22 -25.33
CA LEU A 246 9.73 -6.80 -26.66
C LEU A 246 10.51 -8.10 -26.92
N ILE A 247 11.44 -8.45 -26.04
CA ILE A 247 12.42 -9.52 -26.22
C ILE A 247 11.92 -10.83 -25.61
N PHE A 248 11.21 -10.76 -24.48
CA PHE A 248 10.69 -11.88 -23.74
C PHE A 248 9.73 -12.72 -24.60
N PRO A 249 9.95 -14.05 -24.69
CA PRO A 249 9.08 -14.93 -25.44
C PRO A 249 7.63 -14.87 -24.94
N PHE A 250 6.68 -14.75 -25.88
CA PHE A 250 5.25 -14.67 -25.57
C PHE A 250 4.76 -15.78 -24.62
N MET A 251 5.20 -17.02 -24.86
CA MET A 251 4.78 -18.17 -24.06
C MET A 251 5.30 -18.10 -22.63
N GLU A 252 6.52 -17.61 -22.45
CA GLU A 252 7.15 -17.44 -21.14
C GLU A 252 6.44 -16.32 -20.36
N LYS A 253 6.14 -15.19 -21.02
CA LYS A 253 5.32 -14.12 -20.41
C LYS A 253 3.95 -14.64 -19.98
N PHE A 254 3.31 -15.47 -20.82
CA PHE A 254 1.99 -16.01 -20.53
C PHE A 254 2.00 -16.95 -19.32
N GLN A 255 3.02 -17.82 -19.24
CA GLN A 255 3.23 -18.71 -18.09
C GLN A 255 3.50 -17.93 -16.80
N LEU A 256 4.34 -16.89 -16.86
CA LEU A 256 4.58 -16.00 -15.73
C LEU A 256 3.31 -15.26 -15.31
N ALA A 257 2.54 -14.76 -16.29
CA ALA A 257 1.30 -14.04 -16.03
C ALA A 257 0.28 -14.92 -15.29
N GLU A 258 0.15 -16.18 -15.70
CA GLU A 258 -0.74 -17.12 -15.00
C GLU A 258 -0.20 -17.47 -13.61
N LYS A 259 1.07 -17.92 -13.52
CA LYS A 259 1.67 -18.41 -12.28
C LYS A 259 1.61 -17.37 -11.16
N HIS A 260 1.86 -16.11 -11.49
CA HIS A 260 1.96 -15.00 -10.55
C HIS A 260 0.73 -14.07 -10.57
N GLN A 261 -0.35 -14.47 -11.24
CA GLN A 261 -1.61 -13.72 -11.33
C GLN A 261 -1.43 -12.27 -11.83
N LEU A 262 -0.61 -12.09 -12.87
CA LEU A 262 -0.35 -10.80 -13.52
C LEU A 262 -1.48 -10.46 -14.50
N VAL A 263 -2.62 -10.02 -13.95
CA VAL A 263 -3.88 -9.84 -14.69
C VAL A 263 -3.74 -8.88 -15.88
N ARG A 264 -3.03 -7.76 -15.73
CA ARG A 264 -2.89 -6.75 -16.80
C ARG A 264 -2.04 -7.29 -17.95
N LEU A 265 -0.95 -7.99 -17.61
CA LEU A 265 -0.12 -8.66 -18.61
C LEU A 265 -0.92 -9.75 -19.33
N GLN A 266 -1.69 -10.56 -18.60
CA GLN A 266 -2.51 -11.61 -19.18
C GLN A 266 -3.54 -11.05 -20.18
N GLU A 267 -4.28 -10.02 -19.79
CA GLU A 267 -5.24 -9.35 -20.69
C GLU A 267 -4.56 -8.81 -21.95
N GLN A 268 -3.39 -8.19 -21.82
CA GLN A 268 -2.61 -7.70 -22.95
C GLN A 268 -2.18 -8.83 -23.89
N LEU A 269 -1.66 -9.93 -23.33
CA LEU A 269 -1.19 -11.07 -24.11
C LEU A 269 -2.33 -11.76 -24.85
N ILE A 270 -3.50 -11.92 -24.22
CA ILE A 270 -4.68 -12.51 -24.87
C ILE A 270 -5.16 -11.63 -26.03
N ARG A 271 -5.22 -10.30 -25.84
CA ARG A 271 -5.59 -9.37 -26.91
C ARG A 271 -4.60 -9.41 -28.09
N GLN A 272 -3.31 -9.56 -27.81
CA GLN A 272 -2.25 -9.62 -28.82
C GLN A 272 -2.04 -11.04 -29.39
N MET A 273 -2.76 -12.04 -28.89
CA MET A 273 -2.56 -13.43 -29.29
C MET A 273 -2.91 -13.64 -30.76
N HIS A 274 -1.99 -14.29 -31.48
CA HIS A 274 -2.17 -14.70 -32.88
C HIS A 274 -2.40 -16.21 -33.02
N LYS A 275 -2.93 -16.64 -34.18
CA LYS A 275 -3.23 -18.05 -34.50
C LYS A 275 -2.02 -19.00 -34.34
N SER A 276 -0.80 -18.52 -34.63
CA SER A 276 0.44 -19.28 -34.46
C SER A 276 0.83 -19.52 -33.00
N GLN A 277 0.50 -18.59 -32.10
CA GLN A 277 0.71 -18.75 -30.65
C GLN A 277 -0.38 -19.64 -30.06
N LEU A 278 -1.63 -19.42 -30.47
CA LEU A 278 -2.76 -20.24 -30.05
C LEU A 278 -2.55 -21.73 -30.37
N THR A 279 -2.13 -22.04 -31.59
CA THR A 279 -1.80 -23.42 -31.99
C THR A 279 -0.65 -24.01 -31.18
N LYS A 280 0.37 -23.22 -30.83
CA LYS A 280 1.45 -23.67 -29.93
C LYS A 280 0.95 -23.96 -28.50
N LEU A 281 0.06 -23.13 -27.97
CA LEU A 281 -0.60 -23.35 -26.67
C LEU A 281 -1.43 -24.64 -26.68
N LEU A 282 -2.30 -24.80 -27.69
CA LEU A 282 -3.15 -25.99 -27.85
C LEU A 282 -2.35 -27.28 -28.03
N ARG A 283 -1.22 -27.23 -28.75
CA ARG A 283 -0.34 -28.39 -28.95
C ARG A 283 0.35 -28.84 -27.67
N LYS A 284 0.76 -27.90 -26.81
CA LYS A 284 1.42 -28.25 -25.55
C LYS A 284 0.47 -28.93 -24.54
N GLN A 285 -0.84 -28.78 -24.71
CA GLN A 285 -1.89 -29.30 -23.80
C GLN A 285 -1.66 -28.94 -22.32
N ASP A 286 -0.89 -27.88 -22.06
CA ASP A 286 -0.50 -27.49 -20.71
C ASP A 286 -1.57 -26.56 -20.09
N PHE A 287 -2.82 -27.03 -20.12
CA PHE A 287 -3.97 -26.26 -19.65
C PHE A 287 -4.28 -26.46 -18.17
N HIS A 288 -3.65 -27.46 -17.55
CA HIS A 288 -3.90 -27.84 -16.15
C HIS A 288 -3.53 -26.73 -15.15
N HIS A 289 -2.66 -25.82 -15.55
CA HIS A 289 -2.18 -24.71 -14.72
C HIS A 289 -2.97 -23.42 -14.94
N PHE A 290 -3.91 -23.38 -15.89
CA PHE A 290 -4.73 -22.19 -16.16
C PHE A 290 -6.01 -22.17 -15.34
N SER A 291 -6.33 -21.00 -14.81
CA SER A 291 -7.60 -20.74 -14.16
C SER A 291 -8.76 -20.86 -15.15
N HIS A 292 -9.96 -21.16 -14.64
CA HIS A 292 -11.17 -21.20 -15.44
C HIS A 292 -11.41 -19.86 -16.17
N GLY A 293 -11.12 -18.73 -15.52
CA GLY A 293 -11.24 -17.40 -16.14
C GLY A 293 -10.33 -17.24 -17.35
N THR A 294 -9.07 -17.68 -17.23
CA THR A 294 -8.09 -17.69 -18.32
C THR A 294 -8.58 -18.51 -19.50
N LEU A 295 -9.09 -19.72 -19.25
CA LEU A 295 -9.59 -20.62 -20.30
C LEU A 295 -10.77 -20.00 -21.06
N VAL A 296 -11.71 -19.36 -20.35
CA VAL A 296 -12.83 -18.66 -20.99
C VAL A 296 -12.34 -17.53 -21.90
N GLN A 297 -11.37 -16.74 -21.45
CA GLN A 297 -10.80 -15.66 -22.27
C GLN A 297 -10.05 -16.19 -23.49
N ILE A 298 -9.29 -17.28 -23.36
CA ILE A 298 -8.62 -17.96 -24.49
C ILE A 298 -9.67 -18.47 -25.49
N LEU A 299 -10.75 -19.11 -25.03
CA LEU A 299 -11.82 -19.61 -25.89
C LEU A 299 -12.52 -18.48 -26.64
N GLY A 300 -12.82 -17.37 -25.96
CA GLY A 300 -13.36 -16.16 -26.58
C GLY A 300 -12.45 -15.66 -27.71
N ARG A 301 -11.14 -15.54 -27.43
CA ARG A 301 -10.16 -15.14 -28.43
C ARG A 301 -10.02 -16.14 -29.58
N THR A 302 -10.13 -17.44 -29.29
CA THR A 302 -10.10 -18.50 -30.30
C THR A 302 -11.24 -18.33 -31.29
N LYS A 303 -12.45 -18.05 -30.79
CA LYS A 303 -13.63 -17.80 -31.62
C LYS A 303 -13.43 -16.63 -32.56
N GLU A 304 -12.90 -15.50 -32.06
CA GLU A 304 -12.59 -14.31 -32.87
C GLU A 304 -11.55 -14.57 -33.96
N LEU A 305 -10.55 -15.42 -33.70
CA LEU A 305 -9.49 -15.74 -34.67
C LEU A 305 -9.90 -16.79 -35.71
N LEU A 306 -11.04 -17.46 -35.50
CA LEU A 306 -11.59 -18.49 -36.39
C LEU A 306 -12.83 -18.02 -37.18
N SER A 307 -13.47 -16.94 -36.75
CA SER A 307 -14.50 -16.20 -37.51
C SER A 307 -13.90 -15.30 -38.56
#